data_AF-A0A848D1C0-F1
#
_entry.id   AF-A0A848D1C0-F1
#
_cell.length_a   1.000
_cell.length_b   1.000
_cell.length_c   1.000
_cell.angle_alpha   90.00
_cell.angle_beta   90.00
_cell.angle_gamma   90.00
#
_symmetry.space_group_name_H-M   'P 1'
#
loop_
_entity.id
_entity.type
_entity.pdbx_description
1 polymer ?
#
loop_
_entity_poly.entity_id
_entity_poly.type
_entity_poly.pdbx_seq_one_letter_code
_entity_poly.pdbx_strand_id
1 'polypeptide(L)' 'MVLEDAIISRYVSENGDYSGSESIINIDDVAYKARGFSFQGDKKLSSWSVVMTKS' A
#
# COMPACT_ATOMS: atom_id res chain seq x y z
N MET A 1 -4.79 -9.61 -0.46
CA MET A 1 -5.49 -9.95 -1.71
C MET A 1 -4.48 -9.88 -2.84
N VAL A 2 -4.42 -10.89 -3.69
CA VAL A 2 -3.60 -10.87 -4.91
C VAL A 2 -4.58 -10.82 -6.09
N LEU A 3 -4.35 -9.92 -7.03
CA LEU A 3 -5.22 -9.65 -8.17
C LEU A 3 -4.33 -9.48 -9.40
N GLU A 4 -4.16 -10.53 -10.20
CA GLU A 4 -3.32 -10.53 -11.42
C GLU A 4 -1.95 -9.81 -11.22
N ASP A 5 -1.88 -8.54 -11.60
CA ASP A 5 -0.70 -7.66 -11.55
C ASP A 5 -0.50 -6.95 -10.20
N ALA A 6 -1.42 -7.10 -9.24
CA ALA A 6 -1.45 -6.33 -8.02
C ALA A 6 -1.47 -7.19 -6.74
N ILE A 7 -0.71 -6.76 -5.74
CA ILE A 7 -0.84 -7.21 -4.35
C ILE A 7 -1.48 -6.07 -3.57
N ILE A 8 -2.60 -6.35 -2.90
CA ILE A 8 -3.31 -5.40 -2.05
C ILE A 8 -3.30 -5.94 -0.63
N SER A 9 -2.76 -5.15 0.30
CA SER A 9 -2.77 -5.41 1.73
C SER A 9 -3.62 -4.37 2.44
N ARG A 10 -4.34 -4.82 3.47
CA ARG A 10 -5.05 -3.95 4.41
C ARG A 10 -4.70 -4.41 5.80
N TYR A 11 -4.49 -3.46 6.69
CA TYR A 11 -4.22 -3.74 8.09
C TYR A 11 -5.07 -2.85 8.99
N VAL A 12 -5.30 -3.37 10.19
CA VAL A 12 -5.84 -2.66 11.35
C VAL A 12 -5.02 -3.15 12.54
N SER A 13 -4.55 -2.25 13.41
CA SER A 13 -3.86 -2.63 14.65
C SER A 13 -4.80 -3.39 15.56
N GLU A 14 -4.25 -4.17 16.50
CA GLU A 14 -5.03 -5.00 17.42
C GLU A 14 -6.08 -4.19 18.21
N ASN A 15 -5.74 -2.98 18.61
CA ASN A 15 -6.63 -2.06 19.33
C ASN A 15 -7.51 -1.18 18.42
N GLY A 16 -7.37 -1.29 17.09
CA GLY A 16 -8.13 -0.50 16.12
C GLY A 16 -7.64 0.94 15.89
N ASP A 17 -6.65 1.42 16.66
CA ASP A 17 -6.18 2.81 16.57
C ASP A 17 -5.54 3.14 15.22
N TYR A 18 -4.85 2.18 14.60
CA TYR A 18 -4.15 2.38 13.35
C TYR A 18 -4.76 1.51 12.26
N SER A 19 -4.94 2.09 11.09
CA SER A 19 -5.39 1.34 9.93
C SER A 19 -4.75 1.87 8.65
N GLY A 20 -4.78 1.07 7.60
CA GLY A 20 -4.24 1.49 6.33
C GLY A 20 -4.43 0.45 5.24
N SER A 21 -4.07 0.85 4.04
CA SER A 21 -3.99 -0.04 2.89
C SER A 21 -2.77 0.29 2.06
N GLU A 22 -2.17 -0.75 1.51
CA GLU A 22 -1.08 -0.65 0.57
C GLU A 22 -1.39 -1.51 -0.65
N SER A 23 -1.04 -1.01 -1.83
CA SER A 23 -1.06 -1.76 -3.07
C SER A 23 0.29 -1.67 -3.76
N ILE A 24 0.80 -2.82 -4.21
CA ILE A 24 1.95 -2.94 -5.10
C ILE A 24 1.41 -3.45 -6.43
N ILE A 25 1.64 -2.70 -7.51
CA ILE A 25 1.17 -3.01 -8.86
C ILE A 25 2.40 -3.23 -9.74
N ASN A 26 2.49 -4.38 -10.41
CA ASN A 26 3.47 -4.61 -11.46
C ASN A 26 3.10 -3.76 -12.67
N ILE A 27 4.01 -2.89 -13.12
CA ILE A 27 3.81 -2.09 -14.33
C ILE A 27 4.36 -2.83 -15.54
N ASP A 28 5.57 -3.37 -15.39
CA ASP A 28 6.27 -4.13 -16.41
C ASP A 28 7.37 -5.01 -15.76
N ASP A 29 8.22 -5.62 -16.58
CA ASP A 29 9.28 -6.51 -16.13
C ASP A 29 10.35 -5.83 -15.28
N VAL A 30 10.44 -4.50 -15.27
CA VAL A 30 11.48 -3.74 -14.57
C VAL A 30 10.94 -2.78 -13.51
N ALA A 31 9.63 -2.54 -13.47
CA ALA A 31 9.01 -1.53 -12.60
C ALA A 31 7.77 -2.02 -11.83
N TYR A 32 7.66 -1.54 -10.60
CA TYR A 32 6.48 -1.67 -9.76
C TYR A 32 6.06 -0.31 -9.23
N LYS A 33 4.76 -0.11 -9.02
CA LYS A 33 4.21 1.06 -8.34
C LYS A 33 3.64 0.65 -6.99
N ALA A 34 4.19 1.22 -5.92
CA ALA A 34 3.63 1.11 -4.59
C ALA A 34 2.87 2.38 -4.23
N ARG A 35 1.67 2.24 -3.69
CA ARG A 35 0.89 3.35 -3.13
C ARG A 35 0.13 2.87 -1.91
N GLY A 36 -0.07 3.77 -0.97
CA GLY A 36 -0.79 3.45 0.25
C GLY A 36 -1.07 4.66 1.09
N PHE A 37 -1.75 4.41 2.20
CA PHE A 37 -2.08 5.40 3.19
C PHE A 37 -2.19 4.75 4.57
N SER A 38 -2.04 5.59 5.59
CA SER A 38 -2.25 5.21 6.98
C SER A 38 -3.10 6.24 7.73
N PHE A 39 -3.87 5.74 8.68
CA PHE A 39 -4.76 6.49 9.55
C PHE A 39 -4.47 6.18 11.02
N GLN A 40 -4.75 7.15 11.88
CA GLN A 40 -4.95 6.98 13.32
C GLN A 40 -6.39 7.41 13.63
N GLY A 41 -7.28 6.46 13.91
CA GLY A 41 -8.73 6.71 13.90
C GLY A 41 -9.17 7.35 12.58
N ASP A 42 -9.82 8.52 12.65
CA ASP A 42 -10.26 9.27 11.47
C ASP A 42 -9.20 10.23 10.91
N LYS A 43 -8.04 10.35 11.57
CA LYS A 43 -6.96 11.24 11.15
C LYS A 43 -6.01 10.55 10.18
N LYS A 44 -5.86 11.10 8.96
CA LYS A 44 -4.82 10.63 8.03
C LYS A 44 -3.43 10.97 8.58
N LEU A 45 -2.58 9.96 8.74
CA LEU A 45 -1.18 10.13 9.16
C LEU A 45 -0.27 10.37 7.96
N SER A 46 -0.40 9.52 6.93
CA SER A 46 0.45 9.58 5.75
C SER A 46 -0.25 9.01 4.53
N SER A 47 0.24 9.40 3.35
CA SER A 47 -0.08 8.78 2.08
C SER A 47 1.14 8.86 1.16
N TRP A 48 1.40 7.80 0.41
CA TRP A 48 2.56 7.72 -0.46
C TRP A 48 2.20 7.15 -1.83
N SER A 49 3.07 7.44 -2.80
CA SER A 49 3.07 6.87 -4.14
C SER A 49 4.51 6.88 -4.64
N VAL A 50 5.06 5.71 -4.92
CA VAL A 50 6.44 5.53 -5.35
C VAL A 50 6.50 4.55 -6.52
N VAL A 51 7.43 4.79 -7.44
CA VAL A 51 7.81 3.84 -8.49
C VAL A 51 9.14 3.22 -8.09
N MET A 52 9.18 1.90 -8.05
CA MET A 52 10.34 1.09 -7.70
C MET A 52 10.83 0.40 -8.97
N THR A 53 12.13 0.50 -9.25
CA THR A 53 12.76 -0.13 -10.41
C THR A 53 13.71 -1.24 -9.96
N LYS A 54 13.76 -2.34 -10.70
CA LYS A 54 14.77 -3.40 -10.49
C LYS A 54 16.17 -2.83 -10.78
N SER A 55 17.11 -3.07 -9.87
CA SER A 55 18.52 -2.69 -9.98
C SER A 55 19.34 -3.74 -10.70
#